data_AF-A0A946XYM9-F1
#
_entry.id   AF-A0A946XYM9-F1
#
_cell.length_a   1.000
_cell.length_b   1.000
_cell.length_c   1.000
_cell.angle_alpha   90.00
_cell.angle_beta   90.00
_cell.angle_gamma   90.00
#
_symmetry.space_group_name_H-M   'P 1'
#
loop_
_entity.id
_entity.type
_entity.pdbx_description
1 polymer ?
#
loop_
_entity_poly.entity_id
_entity_poly.type
_entity_poly.pdbx_seq_one_letter_code
_entity_poly.pdbx_strand_id
1 'polypeptide(L)' 'LWTNQQIANGIRAGVGRHISRRILVMPWQGYAQLSDADLYAIVGYLRSIPPVNHRVPDDVPPGTIAVEPFVHFGVYQSR' A
#
# COMPACT_ATOMS: atom_id res chain seq x y z
N LEU A 1 13.43 1.37 -3.48
CA LEU A 1 12.72 0.12 -3.16
C LEU A 1 12.18 0.20 -1.73
N TRP A 2 11.11 -0.52 -1.37
CA TRP A 2 10.61 -0.59 0.02
C TRP A 2 11.59 -1.38 0.90
N THR A 3 11.76 -1.01 2.17
CA THR A 3 12.50 -1.82 3.15
C THR A 3 11.61 -2.89 3.77
N ASN A 4 12.20 -3.92 4.39
CA ASN A 4 11.43 -4.96 5.09
C ASN A 4 10.55 -4.38 6.19
N GLN A 5 11.08 -3.41 6.95
CA GLN A 5 10.33 -2.69 7.98
C GLN A 5 9.20 -1.84 7.39
N GLN A 6 9.38 -1.22 6.23
CA GLN A 6 8.31 -0.47 5.57
C GLN A 6 7.18 -1.40 5.10
N ILE A 7 7.51 -2.61 4.62
CA ILE A 7 6.50 -3.62 4.27
C ILE A 7 5.76 -4.09 5.53
N ALA A 8 6.50 -4.40 6.59
CA ALA A 8 5.94 -4.79 7.88
C ALA A 8 4.98 -3.73 8.45
N ASN A 9 5.38 -2.46 8.41
CA ASN A 9 4.54 -1.33 8.84
C ASN A 9 3.32 -1.12 7.92
N GLY A 10 3.46 -1.36 6.63
CA GLY A 10 2.33 -1.36 5.69
C GLY A 10 1.27 -2.40 6.08
N ILE A 11 1.70 -3.61 6.43
CA ILE A 11 0.81 -4.70 6.82
C ILE A 11 0.15 -4.44 8.18
N ARG A 12 0.95 -4.11 9.21
CA ARG A 12 0.47 -4.00 10.59
C ARG A 12 -0.23 -2.67 10.91
N ALA A 13 0.24 -1.57 10.32
CA ALA A 13 -0.21 -0.22 10.66
C ALA A 13 -0.87 0.52 9.48
N GLY A 14 -0.94 -0.10 8.29
CA GLY A 14 -1.54 0.52 7.11
C GLY A 14 -0.75 1.76 6.63
N VAL A 15 0.55 1.83 6.90
CA VAL A 15 1.40 2.98 6.55
C VAL A 15 2.11 2.73 5.23
N GLY A 16 1.92 3.63 4.27
CA GLY A 16 2.60 3.59 2.98
C GLY A 16 4.10 3.92 3.06
N ARG A 17 4.82 3.72 1.96
CA ARG A 17 6.27 3.97 1.86
C ARG A 17 6.67 5.39 2.23
N HIS A 18 5.81 6.33 1.86
CA HIS A 18 5.90 7.71 2.28
C HIS A 18 4.92 7.85 3.44
N ILE A 19 5.44 8.14 4.62
CA ILE A 19 4.76 8.14 5.95
C ILE A 19 3.42 8.91 5.93
N SER A 20 3.22 9.78 4.93
CA SER A 20 2.02 10.56 4.68
C SER A 20 0.84 9.82 4.02
N ARG A 21 1.02 8.61 3.48
CA ARG A 21 -0.05 7.89 2.76
C ARG A 21 -0.52 6.67 3.54
N ARG A 22 -1.75 6.73 4.06
CA ARG A 22 -2.42 5.60 4.68
C ARG A 22 -2.98 4.70 3.57
N ILE A 23 -2.81 3.39 3.68
CA ILE A 23 -3.36 2.44 2.69
C ILE A 23 -4.86 2.29 2.96
N LEU A 24 -5.66 3.17 2.35
CA LEU A 24 -7.09 3.34 2.66
C LEU A 24 -7.94 2.10 2.37
N VAL A 25 -7.61 1.34 1.33
CA VAL A 25 -8.39 0.17 0.87
C VAL A 25 -7.87 -1.14 1.47
N MET A 26 -6.68 -1.13 2.09
CA MET A 26 -6.14 -2.33 2.71
C MET A 26 -6.79 -2.54 4.09
N PRO A 27 -7.31 -3.75 4.40
CA PRO A 27 -7.88 -4.08 5.71
C PRO A 27 -6.78 -4.36 6.75
N TRP A 28 -5.85 -3.41 6.95
CA TRP A 28 -4.69 -3.56 7.85
C TRP A 28 -5.09 -3.85 9.30
N GLN A 29 -6.28 -3.41 9.72
CA GLN A 29 -6.80 -3.66 11.06
C GLN A 29 -6.93 -5.16 11.37
N GLY A 30 -7.25 -5.97 10.37
CA GLY A 30 -7.32 -7.43 10.51
C GLY A 30 -5.96 -8.10 10.68
N TYR A 31 -4.88 -7.42 10.27
CA TYR A 31 -3.50 -7.92 10.35
C TYR A 31 -2.70 -7.28 11.50
N ALA A 32 -3.29 -6.32 12.21
CA ALA A 32 -2.61 -5.56 13.25
C ALA A 32 -2.12 -6.42 14.43
N GLN A 33 -2.76 -7.57 14.67
CA GLN A 33 -2.46 -8.50 15.76
C GLN A 33 -1.49 -9.63 15.37
N LEU A 34 -0.98 -9.65 14.14
CA LEU A 34 0.01 -10.64 13.73
C LEU A 34 1.26 -10.55 14.61
N SER A 35 1.78 -11.72 15.03
CA SER A 35 3.06 -11.81 15.72
C SER A 35 4.18 -11.27 14.84
N ASP A 36 5.30 -10.87 15.44
CA ASP A 36 6.47 -10.45 14.66
C ASP A 36 6.98 -11.58 13.76
N ALA A 37 6.93 -12.83 14.24
CA ALA A 37 7.34 -13.99 13.46
C ALA A 37 6.48 -14.15 12.18
N ASP A 38 5.16 -14.09 12.31
CA ASP A 38 4.25 -14.22 11.16
C ASP A 38 4.40 -13.03 10.20
N LEU A 39 4.56 -11.83 10.74
CA LEU A 39 4.76 -10.63 9.94
C LEU A 39 6.03 -10.73 9.09
N TYR A 40 7.15 -11.16 9.68
CA TYR A 40 8.40 -11.33 8.96
C TYR A 40 8.39 -12.54 8.01
N ALA A 41 7.61 -13.58 8.30
CA ALA A 41 7.38 -14.69 7.37
C ALA A 41 6.71 -14.20 6.09
N ILE A 42 5.67 -13.35 6.20
CA ILE A 42 5.02 -12.71 5.06
C ILE A 42 6.01 -11.84 4.28
N VAL A 43 6.79 -11.01 4.98
CA VAL A 43 7.83 -10.17 4.34
C VAL A 43 8.84 -11.05 3.57
N GLY A 44 9.29 -12.16 4.16
CA GLY A 44 10.20 -13.10 3.53
C GLY A 44 9.61 -13.71 2.27
N TYR A 45 8.35 -14.14 2.33
CA TYR A 45 7.63 -14.67 1.17
C TYR A 45 7.54 -13.62 0.05
N LEU A 46 7.14 -12.38 0.35
CA LEU A 46 7.06 -11.30 -0.64
C LEU A 46 8.41 -11.00 -1.30
N ARG A 47 9.53 -11.17 -0.59
CA ARG A 47 10.88 -11.00 -1.13
C ARG A 47 11.33 -12.14 -2.03
N SER A 48 10.79 -13.34 -1.84
CA SER A 48 11.10 -14.51 -2.66
C SER A 48 10.46 -14.46 -4.04
N ILE A 49 9.39 -13.68 -4.21
CA ILE A 49 8.69 -13.54 -5.49
C ILE A 49 9.50 -12.61 -6.41
N PRO A 50 9.72 -12.98 -7.69
CA PRO A 50 10.36 -12.11 -8.67
C PRO A 50 9.62 -10.76 -8.77
N PRO A 51 10.34 -9.62 -8.74
CA PRO A 51 9.70 -8.32 -8.83
C PRO A 51 9.06 -8.13 -10.21
N VAL A 52 7.82 -7.65 -10.22
CA VAL A 52 7.16 -7.22 -11.44
C VAL A 52 7.47 -5.74 -11.66
N ASN A 53 8.01 -5.40 -12.84
CA ASN A 53 8.19 -4.01 -13.24
C ASN A 53 6.83 -3.42 -13.62
N HIS A 54 6.25 -2.66 -12.70
CA HIS A 54 4.98 -1.98 -12.90
C HIS A 54 5.08 -0.54 -12.39
N ARG A 55 4.90 0.44 -13.29
CA ARG A 55 4.83 1.85 -12.91
C ARG A 55 3.41 2.15 -12.44
N VAL A 56 3.25 2.32 -11.13
CA VAL A 56 2.00 2.82 -10.55
C VAL A 56 1.84 4.29 -10.96
N PRO A 57 0.68 4.71 -11.52
CA PRO A 57 0.43 6.12 -11.81
C PRO A 57 0.45 6.99 -10.56
N ASP A 58 0.71 8.28 -10.75
CA ASP A 58 0.64 9.26 -9.68
C ASP A 58 -0.81 9.54 -9.28
N ASP A 59 -1.01 10.00 -8.04
CA ASP A 59 -2.34 10.38 -7.54
C ASP A 59 -2.87 11.56 -8.36
N VAL A 60 -4.14 11.48 -8.74
CA VAL A 60 -4.85 12.58 -9.42
C VAL A 60 -5.49 13.47 -8.35
N PRO A 61 -5.10 14.76 -8.24
CA PRO A 61 -5.71 15.66 -7.25
C PRO A 61 -7.21 15.87 -7.48
N PRO A 62 -7.99 16.12 -6.41
CA PRO A 62 -9.39 16.51 -6.56
C PRO A 62 -9.56 17.70 -7.52
N GLY A 63 -10.55 17.64 -8.41
CA GLY A 63 -10.80 18.69 -9.40
C GLY A 63 -9.93 18.62 -10.67
N THR A 64 -9.09 17.59 -10.82
CA THR A 64 -8.30 17.36 -12.04
C THR A 64 -8.81 16.13 -12.81
N ILE A 65 -8.66 16.14 -14.14
CA ILE A 65 -9.08 15.03 -15.01
C ILE A 65 -7.98 13.97 -15.02
N ALA A 66 -8.33 12.72 -14.73
CA ALA A 66 -7.42 11.58 -14.88
C ALA A 66 -7.13 11.35 -16.38
N VAL A 67 -5.85 11.38 -16.75
CA VAL A 67 -5.40 11.18 -18.15
C VAL A 67 -5.26 9.69 -18.49
N GLU A 68 -5.06 8.84 -17.47
CA GLU A 68 -4.92 7.39 -17.63
C GLU A 68 -6.30 6.69 -17.68
N PRO A 69 -6.44 5.60 -18.47
CA PRO A 69 -7.74 4.95 -18.73
C PRO A 69 -8.35 4.22 -17.53
N PHE A 70 -7.62 4.09 -16.42
CA PHE A 70 -8.07 3.43 -15.20
C PHE A 70 -8.07 4.40 -14.02
N VAL A 71 -9.26 4.78 -13.56
CA VAL A 71 -9.46 5.49 -12.29
C VAL A 71 -9.25 4.50 -11.15
N HIS A 72 -8.24 4.73 -10.30
CA HIS A 72 -8.13 4.02 -9.03
C HIS A 72 -9.15 4.63 -8.05
N PHE A 73 -10.00 3.76 -7.48
CA PHE A 73 -11.03 4.16 -6.53
C PHE A 73 -10.43 4.74 -5.24
N GLY A 74 -10.47 6.07 -5.12
CA GLY A 74 -10.35 6.80 -3.87
C GLY A 74 -11.75 7.21 -3.39
N VAL A 75 -12.11 6.86 -2.16
CA VAL A 75 -13.44 7.04 -1.56
C VAL A 75 -13.75 8.50 -1.19
N TYR A 76 -13.39 9.47 -2.02
CA TYR A 76 -13.69 10.88 -1.80
C TYR A 76 -14.38 11.49 -3.01
N GLN A 77 -15.70 11.43 -3.01
CA GLN A 77 -16.51 12.49 -3.61
C GLN A 77 -16.70 13.55 -2.53
N SER A 78 -16.09 14.73 -2.68
CA SER A 78 -16.61 15.90 -1.95
C SER A 78 -17.88 16.35 -2.68
N ARG A 79 -18.91 16.65 -1.88
CA ARG A 79 -20.09 17.39 -2.34
C ARG A 79 -19.72 18.77 -2.85
#